data_AF-A0A0G3GYS8-F1
#
_entry.id   AF-A0A0G3GYS8-F1
#
_cell.length_a   1.000
_cell.length_b   1.000
_cell.length_c   1.000
_cell.angle_alpha   90.00
_cell.angle_beta   90.00
_cell.angle_gamma   90.00
#
_symmetry.space_group_name_H-M   'P 1'
#
loop_
_entity.id
_entity.type
_entity.pdbx_description
1 polymer ?
#
loop_
_entity_poly.entity_id
_entity_poly.type
_entity_poly.pdbx_seq_one_letter_code
_entity_poly.pdbx_strand_id
1 'polypeptide(L)'
;MELSKEELISLIAKEWPLYSWDFDEEKQEFVTDTEVVYSLCQVGEDQFQVMVVFYDGVEDEVVDENRIYSGTLAQVTQKLVAETSASSSFRGYPMRWTEVYVEDETDAWQ
;
A
#
# COMPACT_ATOMS: atom_id res chain seq x y z
N MET A 1 26.97 -13.86 -4.87
CA MET A 1 26.38 -13.86 -6.22
C MET A 1 25.14 -13.02 -6.11
N GLU A 2 25.07 -11.94 -6.89
CA GLU A 2 23.83 -11.17 -7.04
C GLU A 2 22.87 -12.01 -7.89
N LEU A 3 21.61 -12.08 -7.47
CA LEU A 3 20.56 -12.74 -8.24
C LEU A 3 20.30 -11.92 -9.49
N SER A 4 20.03 -12.58 -10.61
CA SER A 4 19.55 -11.90 -11.81
C SER A 4 18.13 -11.32 -11.58
N LYS A 5 17.77 -10.31 -12.38
CA LYS A 5 16.41 -9.74 -12.39
C LYS A 5 15.32 -10.80 -12.50
N GLU A 6 15.49 -11.76 -13.41
CA GLU A 6 14.50 -12.83 -13.63
C GLU A 6 14.36 -13.74 -12.40
N GLU A 7 15.46 -14.03 -11.71
CA GLU A 7 15.43 -14.79 -10.45
C GLU A 7 14.75 -13.99 -9.33
N LEU A 8 15.04 -12.70 -9.21
CA LEU A 8 14.40 -11.81 -8.24
C LEU A 8 12.88 -11.75 -8.44
N ILE A 9 12.42 -11.52 -9.68
CA ILE A 9 11.00 -11.51 -10.04
C ILE A 9 10.35 -12.88 -9.76
N SER A 10 11.02 -13.97 -10.13
CA SER A 10 10.51 -15.33 -9.89
C SER A 10 10.40 -15.67 -8.39
N LEU A 11 11.24 -15.08 -7.54
CA LEU A 11 11.21 -15.29 -6.10
C LEU A 11 10.12 -14.46 -5.43
N ILE A 12 10.00 -13.17 -5.79
CA ILE A 12 8.95 -12.32 -5.21
C ILE A 12 7.57 -12.80 -5.63
N ALA A 13 7.38 -13.26 -6.88
CA ALA A 13 6.11 -13.83 -7.33
C ALA A 13 5.73 -15.15 -6.62
N LYS A 14 6.66 -15.82 -5.94
CA LYS A 14 6.35 -16.99 -5.11
C LYS A 14 5.93 -16.61 -3.70
N GLU A 15 6.50 -15.54 -3.16
CA GLU A 15 6.24 -15.08 -1.80
C GLU A 15 5.02 -14.13 -1.75
N TRP A 16 4.81 -13.37 -2.81
CA TRP A 16 3.72 -12.41 -3.03
C TRP A 16 2.99 -12.73 -4.35
N PRO A 17 2.33 -13.90 -4.45
CA PRO A 17 1.79 -14.42 -5.71
C PRO A 17 0.57 -13.67 -6.24
N LEU A 18 -0.02 -12.78 -5.43
CA LEU A 18 -1.22 -12.04 -5.78
C LEU A 18 -0.93 -10.79 -6.63
N TYR A 19 0.32 -10.35 -6.70
CA TYR A 19 0.68 -9.06 -7.28
C TYR A 19 1.73 -9.23 -8.39
N SER A 20 1.60 -8.41 -9.42
CA SER A 20 2.59 -8.36 -10.50
C SER A 20 3.72 -7.43 -10.09
N TRP A 21 4.91 -8.00 -9.87
CA TRP A 21 6.10 -7.24 -9.48
C TRP A 21 7.09 -7.13 -10.64
N ASP A 22 7.55 -5.92 -10.88
CA ASP A 22 8.72 -5.61 -11.69
C ASP A 22 9.89 -5.20 -10.81
N PHE A 23 11.11 -5.33 -11.34
CA PHE A 23 12.32 -4.85 -10.67
C PHE A 23 12.93 -3.69 -11.47
N ASP A 24 12.96 -2.52 -10.83
CA ASP A 24 13.63 -1.31 -11.32
C ASP A 24 15.14 -1.44 -11.01
N GLU A 25 15.93 -1.79 -12.02
CA GLU A 25 17.37 -1.99 -11.88
C GLU A 25 18.14 -0.69 -11.62
N GLU A 26 17.60 0.47 -12.02
CA GLU A 26 18.27 1.76 -11.78
C GLU A 26 18.14 2.16 -10.32
N LYS A 27 16.96 1.96 -9.73
CA LYS A 27 16.66 2.31 -8.33
C LYS A 27 16.88 1.16 -7.35
N GLN A 28 17.11 -0.06 -7.86
CA GLN A 28 17.27 -1.27 -7.06
C GLN A 28 16.07 -1.51 -6.14
N GLU A 29 14.85 -1.42 -6.70
CA GLU A 29 13.60 -1.60 -5.97
C GLU A 29 12.62 -2.47 -6.75
N PHE A 30 11.73 -3.15 -6.04
CA PHE A 30 10.56 -3.78 -6.64
C PHE A 30 9.43 -2.76 -6.76
N VAL A 31 8.78 -2.76 -7.92
CA VAL A 31 7.64 -1.90 -8.20
C VAL A 31 6.46 -2.74 -8.63
N THR A 32 5.27 -2.33 -8.22
CA THR A 32 4.02 -2.91 -8.69
C THR A 32 3.03 -1.80 -8.99
N ASP A 33 2.28 -1.99 -10.06
CA ASP A 33 1.15 -1.18 -10.46
C ASP A 33 -0.18 -1.69 -9.91
N THR A 34 -0.16 -2.73 -9.04
CA THR A 34 -1.34 -3.15 -8.30
C THR A 34 -1.92 -1.95 -7.56
N GLU A 35 -3.21 -1.75 -7.76
CA GLU A 35 -3.98 -0.69 -7.13
C GLU A 35 -4.15 -0.99 -5.64
N VAL A 36 -3.81 -0.03 -4.80
CA VAL A 36 -4.05 -0.07 -3.35
C VAL A 36 -5.01 1.05 -2.98
N VAL A 37 -6.20 0.72 -2.52
CA VAL A 37 -7.21 1.71 -2.10
C VAL A 37 -7.42 1.62 -0.61
N TYR A 38 -7.10 2.71 0.10
CA TYR A 38 -7.44 2.85 1.52
C TYR A 38 -8.81 3.50 1.65
N SER A 39 -9.76 2.77 2.22
CA SER A 39 -11.04 3.33 2.64
C SER A 39 -10.89 3.97 4.01
N LEU A 40 -11.19 5.26 4.11
CA LEU A 40 -11.14 6.02 5.36
C LEU A 40 -12.54 6.40 5.83
N CYS A 41 -12.72 6.36 7.15
CA CYS A 41 -13.87 6.94 7.83
C CYS A 41 -13.42 8.09 8.72
N GLN A 42 -14.10 9.24 8.63
CA GLN A 42 -13.87 10.34 9.55
C GLN A 42 -14.50 10.04 10.92
N VAL A 43 -13.66 9.99 11.96
CA VAL A 43 -14.06 9.68 13.35
C VAL A 43 -13.98 10.90 14.28
N GLY A 44 -13.48 12.03 13.78
CA GLY A 44 -13.39 13.30 14.49
C GLY A 44 -13.10 14.46 13.53
N GLU A 45 -13.09 15.70 14.04
CA GLU A 45 -12.96 16.92 13.23
C GLU A 45 -11.77 16.86 12.25
N ASP A 46 -10.63 16.32 12.69
CA ASP A 46 -9.43 16.11 11.87
C ASP A 46 -8.84 14.70 12.09
N GLN A 47 -9.70 13.69 12.27
CA GLN A 47 -9.29 12.32 12.57
C GLN A 47 -9.94 11.32 11.61
N PHE A 48 -9.10 10.48 11.00
CA PHE A 48 -9.49 9.48 10.02
C PHE A 48 -8.99 8.10 10.46
N GLN A 49 -9.85 7.10 10.31
CA GLN A 49 -9.55 5.70 10.60
C GLN A 49 -9.59 4.92 9.29
N VAL A 50 -8.60 4.04 9.07
CA VAL A 50 -8.64 3.10 7.93
C VAL A 50 -9.65 2.00 8.26
N MET A 51 -10.66 1.84 7.42
CA MET A 51 -11.75 0.87 7.60
C MET A 51 -11.54 -0.40 6.82
N VAL A 52 -11.03 -0.27 5.59
CA VAL A 52 -10.76 -1.36 4.65
C VAL A 52 -9.55 -0.98 3.78
N VAL A 53 -8.77 -1.97 3.34
CA VAL A 53 -7.80 -1.79 2.26
C VAL A 53 -8.18 -2.72 1.12
N PHE A 54 -8.20 -2.21 -0.11
CA PHE A 54 -8.39 -3.03 -1.30
C PHE A 54 -7.09 -3.14 -2.06
N TYR A 55 -6.77 -4.34 -2.54
CA TYR A 55 -5.67 -4.59 -3.48
C TYR A 55 -6.26 -5.14 -4.79
N ASP A 56 -6.13 -4.40 -5.89
CA ASP A 56 -6.78 -4.71 -7.18
C ASP A 56 -8.28 -5.04 -7.03
N GLY A 57 -8.98 -4.27 -6.17
CA GLY A 57 -10.40 -4.46 -5.87
C GLY A 57 -10.74 -5.65 -4.97
N VAL A 58 -9.74 -6.40 -4.48
CA VAL A 58 -9.93 -7.44 -3.48
C VAL A 58 -9.79 -6.84 -2.09
N GLU A 59 -10.83 -6.98 -1.30
CA GLU A 59 -10.87 -6.55 0.10
C GLU A 59 -9.87 -7.33 0.95
N ASP A 60 -9.03 -6.60 1.68
CA ASP A 60 -8.18 -7.08 2.76
C ASP A 60 -8.62 -6.38 4.05
N GLU A 61 -9.02 -7.18 5.05
CA GLU A 61 -9.46 -6.65 6.34
C GLU A 61 -8.32 -5.86 6.99
N VAL A 62 -8.67 -4.72 7.60
CA VAL A 62 -7.66 -3.83 8.20
C VAL A 62 -6.97 -4.53 9.35
N VAL A 63 -5.64 -4.59 9.22
CA VAL A 63 -4.74 -5.24 10.19
C VAL A 63 -4.77 -4.57 11.58
N ASP A 64 -5.24 -3.33 11.71
CA ASP A 64 -5.36 -2.64 13.00
C ASP A 64 -6.48 -1.57 13.02
N GLU A 65 -7.63 -1.94 13.59
CA GLU A 65 -8.77 -1.05 13.84
C GLU A 65 -8.40 0.17 14.72
N ASN A 66 -7.25 0.18 15.41
CA ASN A 66 -6.88 1.31 16.28
C ASN A 66 -6.04 2.39 15.57
N ARG A 67 -5.78 2.23 14.28
CA ARG A 67 -4.88 3.13 13.54
C ARG A 67 -5.61 4.40 13.10
N ILE A 68 -5.59 5.40 13.97
CA ILE A 68 -6.17 6.73 13.73
C ILE A 68 -5.09 7.69 13.24
N TYR A 69 -5.36 8.37 12.13
CA TYR A 69 -4.52 9.41 11.56
C TYR A 69 -5.12 10.78 11.85
N SER A 70 -4.26 11.74 12.23
CA SER A 70 -4.68 13.13 12.44
C SER A 70 -4.14 14.05 11.36
N GLY A 71 -4.98 15.02 10.99
CA GLY A 71 -4.74 16.03 9.97
C GLY A 71 -5.88 16.11 8.96
N THR A 72 -5.70 16.95 7.94
CA THR A 72 -6.66 16.99 6.82
C THR A 72 -6.60 15.70 6.01
N LEU A 73 -7.68 15.38 5.28
CA LEU A 73 -7.72 14.20 4.40
C LEU A 73 -6.48 14.13 3.49
N ALA A 74 -6.11 15.25 2.85
CA ALA A 74 -4.91 15.32 2.01
C ALA A 74 -3.59 14.98 2.75
N GLN A 75 -3.46 15.40 4.02
CA GLN A 75 -2.29 15.07 4.84
C GLN A 75 -2.28 13.59 5.22
N VAL A 76 -3.45 13.03 5.55
CA VAL A 76 -3.59 11.60 5.85
C VAL A 76 -3.29 10.75 4.63
N THR A 77 -3.79 11.13 3.45
CA THR A 77 -3.48 10.48 2.18
C THR A 77 -1.99 10.45 1.91
N GLN A 78 -1.29 11.59 2.05
CA GLN A 78 0.16 11.63 1.85
C GLN A 78 0.92 10.73 2.83
N LYS A 79 0.48 10.65 4.09
CA LYS A 79 1.08 9.76 5.09
C LYS A 79 0.90 8.29 4.71
N LEU A 80 -0.32 7.89 4.34
CA LEU A 80 -0.63 6.52 3.95
C LEU A 80 0.22 6.09 2.75
N VAL A 81 0.24 6.88 1.68
CA VAL A 81 1.06 6.61 0.49
C VAL A 81 2.54 6.42 0.84
N ALA A 82 3.08 7.28 1.72
CA ALA A 82 4.46 7.18 2.17
C ALA A 82 4.71 5.93 3.04
N GLU A 83 3.79 5.58 3.94
CA GLU A 83 3.91 4.42 4.83
C GLU A 83 3.80 3.09 4.06
N THR A 84 2.88 2.99 3.09
CA THR A 84 2.74 1.82 2.19
C THR A 84 4.03 1.56 1.43
N SER A 85 4.69 2.63 0.98
CA SER A 85 5.97 2.54 0.24
C SER A 85 7.19 2.31 1.14
N ALA A 86 7.17 2.74 2.39
CA ALA A 86 8.32 2.65 3.30
C ALA A 86 8.39 1.34 4.09
N SER A 87 7.27 0.65 4.27
CA SER A 87 7.14 -0.51 5.16
C SER A 87 7.51 -1.84 4.51
N SER A 88 7.57 -1.91 3.18
CA SER A 88 7.74 -3.16 2.44
C SER A 88 9.16 -3.30 1.89
N SER A 89 9.81 -4.43 2.16
CA SER A 89 11.08 -4.80 1.51
C SER A 89 11.15 -6.30 1.29
N PHE A 90 11.75 -6.71 0.18
CA PHE A 90 11.96 -8.11 -0.17
C PHE A 90 13.45 -8.37 -0.38
N ARG A 91 14.02 -9.25 0.46
CA ARG A 91 15.45 -9.62 0.42
C ARG A 91 16.42 -8.43 0.47
N GLY A 92 16.02 -7.36 1.15
CA GLY A 92 16.82 -6.14 1.30
C GLY A 92 16.62 -5.11 0.19
N TYR A 93 15.79 -5.40 -0.82
CA TYR A 93 15.36 -4.41 -1.80
C TYR A 93 14.05 -3.76 -1.35
N PRO A 94 13.93 -2.43 -1.41
CA PRO A 94 12.66 -1.74 -1.16
C PRO A 94 11.57 -2.23 -2.11
N MET A 95 10.32 -2.14 -1.66
CA MET A 95 9.14 -2.41 -2.47
C MET A 95 8.27 -1.17 -2.49
N ARG A 96 7.79 -0.80 -3.67
CA ARG A 96 6.99 0.40 -3.88
C ARG A 96 5.74 0.10 -4.68
N TRP A 97 4.62 0.51 -4.14
CA TRP A 97 3.33 0.51 -4.82
C TRP A 97 3.19 1.84 -5.56
N THR A 98 2.94 1.82 -6.86
CA THR A 98 2.83 3.07 -7.65
C THR A 98 1.42 3.65 -7.65
N GLU A 99 0.42 2.80 -7.47
CA GLU A 99 -1.00 3.14 -7.59
C GLU A 99 -1.67 3.08 -6.22
N VAL A 100 -1.44 4.09 -5.38
CA VAL A 100 -2.02 4.17 -4.03
C VAL A 100 -3.05 5.30 -3.94
N TYR A 101 -4.28 4.93 -3.62
CA TYR A 101 -5.44 5.80 -3.56
C TYR A 101 -6.08 5.79 -2.19
N VAL A 102 -6.87 6.83 -1.93
CA VAL A 102 -7.64 6.98 -0.70
C VAL A 102 -9.06 7.37 -1.07
N GLU A 103 -10.02 6.61 -0.58
CA GLU A 103 -11.45 6.87 -0.70
C GLU A 103 -12.01 7.30 0.65
N ASP A 104 -12.84 8.34 0.64
CA ASP A 104 -13.52 8.85 1.82
C ASP A 104 -14.94 8.27 1.85
N GLU A 105 -15.19 7.35 2.79
CA GLU A 105 -16.49 6.69 2.98
C GLU A 105 -17.38 7.42 4.00
N THR A 106 -17.05 8.66 4.38
CA THR A 106 -17.81 9.41 5.40
C THR A 106 -19.28 9.61 5.03
N ASP A 107 -19.63 9.59 3.75
CA ASP A 107 -21.02 9.70 3.26
C ASP A 107 -21.75 8.34 3.12
N ALA A 108 -21.06 7.20 3.20
CA ALA A 108 -21.66 5.87 2.97
C ALA A 108 -22.38 5.29 4.19
N TRP A 109 -22.21 5.90 5.37
CA TRP A 109 -22.72 5.41 6.66
C TRP A 109 -23.70 6.36 7.38
N GLN A 110 -24.22 7.38 6.69
CA GLN A 110 -25.33 8.24 7.18
C GLN A 110 -26.71 7.75 6.73
#